data_AF-A0A7R8YND7-F1
#
_entry.id   AF-A0A7R8YND7-F1
#
_cell.length_a   1.000
_cell.length_b   1.000
_cell.length_c   1.000
_cell.angle_alpha   90.00
_cell.angle_beta   90.00
_cell.angle_gamma   90.00
#
_symmetry.space_group_name_H-M   'P 1'
#
loop_
_entity.id
_entity.type
_entity.pdbx_description
1 polymer ?
#
loop_
_entity_poly.entity_id
_entity_poly.type
_entity_poly.pdbx_seq_one_letter_code
_entity_poly.pdbx_strand_id
1 'polypeptide(L)'
;MGDTSLYELLGVDKNASSSEIKKNYRKLAKEYHPDKNPEEGHRFKEISFAYEVLSDANKREIYDRHGLKGLQEGADMGGADDLFSQLFGGFGGMSREREKRIPEIVIKVEVSLEDLYNGNRSIPTEYNRTQMCGTCDGRGGMSGATEVCRTCEGRGWQVVLQPIAMNILGQVRRQCVSCSGRGIIISESDLCTECNGTQIMDRKHTVEVHVEKGMQHMQKIMFHGEGNQNSKGQKGDVIVLLIQREHPVFERRGDDLVIRKVEISLAQALCGIEYVFKHLDDRDIVVRNKKGEVIKSGDVKGIVGEGMPIHKNPFEKGNLYIEFVVQFPTNNFASKEQMQKLESLLPARTPFVMPIGEQVEEVDMIDLEPRSSSDSYGGGSSGNYYDADYDDDSHHGHGPSVQCQTQ
;
A
#
# COMPACT_ATOMS: atom_id res chain seq x y z
N MET A 1 -16.47 -42.50 -1.01
CA MET A 1 -15.05 -42.08 -0.83
C MET A 1 -15.07 -40.56 -0.79
N GLY A 2 -14.50 -39.96 0.26
CA GLY A 2 -14.42 -38.50 0.36
C GLY A 2 -13.47 -37.94 -0.69
N ASP A 3 -13.74 -36.72 -1.16
CA ASP A 3 -12.88 -36.00 -2.10
C ASP A 3 -11.52 -35.70 -1.44
N THR A 4 -10.42 -36.16 -2.05
CA THR A 4 -9.03 -35.97 -1.57
C THR A 4 -8.24 -34.98 -2.42
N SER A 5 -8.87 -34.36 -3.42
CA SER A 5 -8.21 -33.51 -4.43
C SER A 5 -7.39 -32.37 -3.83
N LEU A 6 -7.87 -31.68 -2.78
CA LEU A 6 -7.14 -30.56 -2.17
C LEU A 6 -5.94 -31.01 -1.35
N TYR A 7 -6.02 -32.20 -0.74
CA TYR A 7 -4.89 -32.79 0.00
C TYR A 7 -3.80 -33.26 -0.97
N GLU A 8 -4.19 -33.90 -2.07
CA GLU A 8 -3.30 -34.30 -3.16
C GLU A 8 -2.59 -33.10 -3.78
N LEU A 9 -3.31 -31.99 -3.97
CA LEU A 9 -2.77 -30.77 -4.56
C LEU A 9 -1.74 -30.07 -3.68
N LEU A 10 -1.88 -30.17 -2.36
CA LEU A 10 -0.86 -29.73 -1.40
C LEU A 10 0.20 -30.80 -1.10
N GLY A 11 0.09 -31.99 -1.67
CA GLY A 11 1.00 -33.11 -1.43
C GLY A 11 1.00 -33.59 0.03
N VAL A 12 -0.16 -33.58 0.69
CA VAL A 12 -0.34 -33.98 2.09
C VAL A 12 -1.37 -35.10 2.23
N ASP A 13 -1.29 -35.86 3.32
CA ASP A 13 -2.30 -36.85 3.67
C ASP A 13 -3.60 -36.18 4.14
N LYS A 14 -4.75 -36.87 3.99
CA LYS A 14 -6.05 -36.38 4.48
C LYS A 14 -6.03 -36.09 5.99
N ASN A 15 -5.24 -36.84 6.76
CA ASN A 15 -5.08 -36.67 8.20
C ASN A 15 -3.96 -35.69 8.58
N ALA A 16 -3.39 -34.97 7.61
CA ALA A 16 -2.30 -34.03 7.87
C ALA A 16 -2.69 -32.94 8.87
N SER A 17 -1.76 -32.63 9.75
CA SER A 17 -1.90 -31.54 10.72
C SER A 17 -1.89 -30.17 10.03
N SER A 18 -2.44 -29.15 10.69
CA SER A 18 -2.44 -27.77 10.18
C SER A 18 -1.02 -27.23 9.94
N SER A 19 -0.05 -27.68 10.74
CA SER A 19 1.37 -27.34 10.57
C SER A 19 1.98 -27.97 9.31
N GLU A 20 1.63 -29.21 8.97
CA GLU A 20 2.07 -29.90 7.75
C GLU A 20 1.45 -29.27 6.50
N ILE A 21 0.16 -28.94 6.54
CA ILE A 21 -0.54 -28.22 5.47
C ILE A 21 0.16 -26.88 5.19
N LYS A 22 0.45 -26.10 6.24
CA LYS A 22 1.16 -24.82 6.14
C LYS A 22 2.59 -24.96 5.64
N LYS A 23 3.30 -26.01 6.06
CA LYS A 23 4.68 -26.29 5.64
C LYS A 23 4.75 -26.63 4.15
N ASN A 24 3.86 -27.49 3.66
CA ASN A 24 3.84 -27.87 2.25
C ASN A 24 3.33 -26.74 1.36
N TYR A 25 2.33 -25.98 1.80
CA TYR A 25 1.92 -24.74 1.11
C TYR A 25 3.10 -23.78 0.90
N ARG A 26 3.90 -23.50 1.95
CA ARG A 26 5.07 -22.61 1.82
C ARG A 26 6.10 -23.12 0.81
N LYS A 27 6.30 -24.44 0.74
CA LYS A 27 7.21 -25.07 -0.22
C LYS A 27 6.70 -24.86 -1.65
N LEU A 28 5.44 -25.22 -1.90
CA LEU A 28 4.80 -25.10 -3.21
C LEU A 28 4.61 -23.64 -3.65
N ALA A 29 4.27 -22.73 -2.74
CA ALA A 29 4.11 -21.31 -3.03
C ALA A 29 5.44 -20.65 -3.44
N LYS A 30 6.57 -21.11 -2.91
CA LYS A 30 7.90 -20.64 -3.33
C LYS A 30 8.32 -21.21 -4.69
N GLU A 31 7.93 -22.44 -4.97
CA GLU A 31 8.21 -23.14 -6.22
C GLU A 31 7.37 -22.57 -7.38
N TYR A 32 6.08 -22.39 -7.18
CA TYR A 32 5.13 -21.92 -8.20
C TYR A 32 4.87 -20.41 -8.16
N HIS A 33 5.72 -19.62 -7.49
CA HIS A 33 5.51 -18.17 -7.40
C HIS A 33 5.50 -17.52 -8.79
N PRO A 34 4.51 -16.67 -9.13
CA PRO A 34 4.34 -16.11 -10.48
C PRO A 34 5.56 -15.29 -10.95
N ASP A 35 6.29 -14.63 -10.04
CA ASP A 35 7.52 -13.90 -10.39
C ASP A 35 8.65 -14.81 -10.90
N LYS A 36 8.65 -16.08 -10.50
CA LYS A 36 9.71 -17.05 -10.88
C LYS A 36 9.24 -18.01 -11.97
N ASN A 37 7.95 -18.30 -12.01
CA ASN A 37 7.32 -19.22 -12.96
C ASN A 37 6.00 -18.62 -13.50
N PRO A 38 6.08 -17.58 -14.36
CA PRO A 38 4.90 -16.87 -14.86
C PRO A 38 3.94 -17.76 -15.68
N GLU A 39 4.47 -18.78 -16.35
CA GLU A 39 3.67 -19.77 -17.12
C GLU A 39 2.87 -20.74 -16.22
N GLU A 40 3.26 -20.90 -14.94
CA GLU A 40 2.63 -21.83 -13.98
C GLU A 40 1.70 -21.11 -12.98
N GLY A 41 1.28 -19.87 -13.30
CA GLY A 41 0.41 -19.07 -12.45
C GLY A 41 -0.94 -19.74 -12.12
N HIS A 42 -1.41 -20.67 -12.96
CA HIS A 42 -2.61 -21.47 -12.69
C HIS A 42 -2.43 -22.41 -11.49
N ARG A 43 -1.30 -23.12 -11.41
CA ARG A 43 -0.98 -24.02 -10.29
C ARG A 43 -0.86 -23.27 -8.97
N PHE A 44 -0.26 -22.07 -8.98
CA PHE A 44 -0.18 -21.24 -7.79
C PHE A 44 -1.55 -20.87 -7.21
N LYS A 45 -2.53 -20.61 -8.09
CA LYS A 45 -3.91 -20.32 -7.69
C LYS A 45 -4.57 -21.55 -7.08
N GLU A 46 -4.40 -22.73 -7.68
CA GLU A 46 -4.91 -24.00 -7.13
C GLU A 46 -4.34 -24.29 -5.74
N ILE A 47 -3.01 -24.14 -5.58
CA ILE A 47 -2.30 -24.38 -4.32
C ILE A 47 -2.78 -23.40 -3.24
N SER A 48 -3.00 -22.14 -3.62
CA SER A 48 -3.49 -21.11 -2.70
C SER A 48 -4.93 -21.38 -2.26
N PHE A 49 -5.79 -21.82 -3.18
CA PHE A 49 -7.17 -22.24 -2.87
C PHE A 49 -7.20 -23.45 -1.93
N ALA A 50 -6.40 -24.48 -2.22
CA ALA A 50 -6.31 -25.67 -1.37
C ALA A 50 -5.85 -25.32 0.05
N TYR A 51 -4.87 -24.40 0.19
CA TYR A 51 -4.44 -23.92 1.50
C TYR A 51 -5.53 -23.10 2.21
N GLU A 52 -6.25 -22.24 1.51
CA GLU A 52 -7.34 -21.45 2.10
C GLU A 52 -8.43 -22.34 2.71
N VAL A 53 -8.81 -23.41 2.02
CA VAL A 53 -9.83 -24.35 2.49
C VAL A 53 -9.29 -25.23 3.62
N LEU A 54 -8.08 -25.79 3.48
CA LEU A 54 -7.55 -26.77 4.44
C LEU A 54 -6.91 -26.14 5.69
N SER A 55 -6.61 -24.83 5.67
CA SER A 55 -6.06 -24.11 6.84
C SER A 55 -7.13 -23.63 7.82
N ASP A 56 -8.38 -23.47 7.37
CA ASP A 56 -9.52 -23.12 8.22
C ASP A 56 -10.25 -24.38 8.69
N ALA A 57 -10.42 -24.53 10.00
CA ALA A 57 -11.01 -25.73 10.59
C ALA A 57 -12.45 -25.99 10.13
N ASN A 58 -13.26 -24.93 9.97
CA ASN A 58 -14.66 -25.05 9.54
C ASN A 58 -14.73 -25.39 8.05
N LYS A 59 -13.93 -24.73 7.21
CA LYS A 59 -13.88 -25.02 5.76
C LYS A 59 -13.37 -26.43 5.48
N ARG A 60 -12.34 -26.87 6.22
CA ARG A 60 -11.82 -28.24 6.14
C ARG A 60 -12.88 -29.26 6.52
N GLU A 61 -13.64 -29.04 7.59
CA GLU A 61 -14.71 -29.95 8.01
C GLU A 61 -15.82 -30.05 6.94
N ILE A 62 -16.23 -28.92 6.36
CA ILE A 62 -17.22 -28.89 5.27
C ILE A 62 -16.71 -29.67 4.06
N TYR A 63 -15.46 -29.43 3.67
CA TYR A 63 -14.79 -30.14 2.57
C TYR A 63 -14.69 -31.65 2.85
N ASP A 64 -14.28 -32.04 4.05
CA ASP A 64 -14.12 -33.45 4.42
C ASP A 64 -15.46 -34.20 4.43
N ARG A 65 -16.56 -33.51 4.74
CA ARG A 65 -17.92 -34.07 4.82
C ARG A 65 -18.64 -34.09 3.47
N HIS A 66 -18.49 -33.05 2.66
CA HIS A 66 -19.32 -32.81 1.48
C HIS A 66 -18.53 -32.61 0.18
N GLY A 67 -17.20 -32.69 0.23
CA GLY A 67 -16.31 -32.42 -0.90
C GLY A 67 -16.40 -30.97 -1.39
N LEU A 68 -15.88 -30.70 -2.58
CA LEU A 68 -15.91 -29.35 -3.17
C LEU A 68 -17.32 -28.77 -3.30
N LYS A 69 -18.35 -29.62 -3.47
CA LYS A 69 -19.75 -29.17 -3.58
C LYS A 69 -20.30 -28.54 -2.30
N GLY A 70 -19.88 -29.02 -1.13
CA GLY A 70 -20.32 -28.46 0.15
C GLY A 70 -19.80 -27.05 0.43
N LEU A 71 -18.63 -26.71 -0.12
CA LEU A 71 -18.07 -25.36 -0.03
C LEU A 71 -18.87 -24.36 -0.86
N GLN A 72 -19.60 -24.81 -1.89
CA GLN A 72 -20.40 -23.97 -2.78
C GLN A 72 -21.78 -23.60 -2.21
N GLU A 73 -22.38 -24.46 -1.39
CA GLU A 73 -23.73 -24.26 -0.84
C GLU A 73 -23.73 -23.55 0.53
N GLY A 74 -22.57 -23.43 1.18
CA GLY A 74 -22.46 -23.11 2.61
C GLY A 74 -21.85 -21.76 2.99
N ALA A 75 -21.54 -20.84 2.06
CA ALA A 75 -20.80 -19.65 2.48
C ALA A 75 -21.10 -18.36 1.68
N ASP A 76 -21.45 -17.33 2.44
CA ASP A 76 -21.30 -15.91 2.12
C ASP A 76 -19.80 -15.58 2.01
N MET A 77 -19.17 -16.07 0.94
CA MET A 77 -17.72 -15.97 0.71
C MET A 77 -17.35 -14.60 0.13
N GLY A 78 -16.99 -13.66 1.01
CA GLY A 78 -16.19 -12.52 0.60
C GLY A 78 -14.87 -12.99 -0.01
N GLY A 79 -14.68 -12.75 -1.32
CA GLY A 79 -13.40 -12.89 -2.03
C GLY A 79 -13.01 -14.28 -2.54
N ALA A 80 -13.50 -15.37 -1.94
CA ALA A 80 -13.19 -16.74 -2.37
C ALA A 80 -14.11 -17.27 -3.49
N ASP A 81 -15.30 -16.69 -3.66
CA ASP A 81 -16.24 -17.02 -4.74
C ASP A 81 -15.64 -16.76 -6.13
N ASP A 82 -14.85 -15.68 -6.27
CA ASP A 82 -14.29 -15.25 -7.55
C ASP A 82 -13.13 -16.17 -7.98
N LEU A 83 -12.33 -16.63 -7.02
CA LEU A 83 -11.23 -17.56 -7.26
C LEU A 83 -11.75 -19.00 -7.51
N PHE A 84 -12.79 -19.43 -6.77
CA PHE A 84 -13.42 -20.73 -6.96
C PHE A 84 -14.17 -20.82 -8.31
N SER A 85 -14.91 -19.77 -8.68
CA SER A 85 -15.62 -19.71 -9.96
C SER A 85 -14.68 -19.61 -11.17
N GLN A 86 -13.52 -18.95 -11.03
CA GLN A 86 -12.50 -18.91 -12.08
C GLN A 86 -11.74 -20.24 -12.25
N LEU A 87 -11.59 -21.03 -11.17
CA LEU A 87 -10.82 -22.27 -11.16
C LEU A 87 -11.66 -23.54 -11.46
N PHE A 88 -12.93 -23.57 -11.04
CA PHE A 88 -13.82 -24.73 -11.18
C PHE A 88 -15.12 -24.45 -11.97
N GLY A 89 -15.32 -23.22 -12.47
CA GLY A 89 -16.56 -22.76 -13.14
C GLY A 89 -16.87 -23.35 -14.52
N GLY A 90 -16.27 -24.47 -14.91
CA GLY A 90 -16.52 -25.15 -16.19
C GLY A 90 -17.66 -26.16 -16.20
N PHE A 91 -18.23 -26.57 -15.05
CA PHE A 91 -19.04 -27.80 -14.97
C PHE A 91 -20.43 -27.70 -14.29
N GLY A 92 -20.96 -26.50 -14.04
CA GLY A 92 -22.25 -26.35 -13.36
C GLY A 92 -22.96 -25.06 -13.75
N GLY A 93 -23.69 -25.10 -14.86
CA GLY A 93 -24.47 -23.98 -15.36
C GLY A 93 -25.65 -23.63 -14.44
N MET A 94 -25.42 -22.73 -13.49
CA MET A 94 -26.45 -21.87 -12.95
C MET A 94 -25.79 -20.59 -12.42
N SER A 95 -25.29 -19.74 -13.32
CA SER A 95 -25.10 -18.32 -13.01
C SER A 95 -26.45 -17.76 -12.58
N ARG A 96 -26.72 -17.73 -11.27
CA ARG A 96 -27.56 -16.68 -10.72
C ARG A 96 -26.93 -15.39 -11.20
N GLU A 97 -27.69 -14.64 -11.99
CA GLU A 97 -27.34 -13.31 -12.44
C GLU A 97 -27.20 -12.44 -11.19
N ARG A 98 -26.02 -12.50 -10.55
CA ARG A 98 -25.63 -11.54 -9.53
C ARG A 98 -25.67 -10.22 -10.30
N GLU A 99 -26.67 -9.37 -10.00
CA GLU A 99 -26.75 -8.04 -10.58
C GLU A 99 -25.36 -7.43 -10.45
N LYS A 100 -24.71 -7.19 -11.60
CA LYS A 100 -23.37 -6.59 -11.61
C LYS A 100 -23.50 -5.26 -10.91
N ARG A 101 -23.01 -5.18 -9.66
CA ARG A 101 -22.96 -3.94 -8.91
C ARG A 101 -22.25 -2.92 -9.77
N ILE A 102 -22.82 -1.73 -9.84
CA ILE A 102 -22.25 -0.66 -10.64
C ILE A 102 -20.89 -0.30 -10.02
N PRO A 103 -19.81 -0.18 -10.82
CA PRO A 103 -18.51 0.21 -10.30
C PRO A 103 -18.58 1.53 -9.53
N GLU A 104 -18.06 1.51 -8.31
CA GLU A 104 -17.97 2.65 -7.42
C GLU A 104 -16.93 3.66 -7.94
N ILE A 105 -17.17 4.95 -7.71
CA ILE A 105 -16.20 6.01 -8.02
C ILE A 105 -15.39 6.29 -6.76
N VAL A 106 -14.06 6.17 -6.83
CA VAL A 106 -13.18 6.51 -5.71
C VAL A 106 -12.47 7.82 -5.98
N ILE A 107 -12.66 8.81 -5.12
CA ILE A 107 -12.05 10.14 -5.22
C ILE A 107 -11.09 10.33 -4.05
N LYS A 108 -9.89 10.84 -4.32
CA LYS A 108 -8.92 11.19 -3.27
C LYS A 108 -8.99 12.69 -3.03
N VAL A 109 -9.22 13.09 -1.78
CA VAL A 109 -9.26 14.50 -1.38
C VAL A 109 -8.12 14.74 -0.41
N GLU A 110 -7.21 15.64 -0.79
CA GLU A 110 -6.12 16.06 0.07
C GLU A 110 -6.62 17.08 1.11
N VAL A 111 -6.30 16.84 2.38
CA VAL A 111 -6.72 17.64 3.52
C VAL A 111 -5.51 17.99 4.37
N SER A 112 -5.44 19.24 4.83
CA SER A 112 -4.33 19.67 5.71
C SER A 112 -4.52 19.17 7.14
N LEU A 113 -3.45 19.16 7.93
CA LEU A 113 -3.53 18.70 9.32
C LEU A 113 -4.34 19.67 10.20
N GLU A 114 -4.29 20.97 9.90
CA GLU A 114 -5.08 22.03 10.51
C GLU A 114 -6.58 21.83 10.25
N ASP A 115 -6.96 21.45 9.04
CA ASP A 115 -8.35 21.16 8.69
C ASP A 115 -8.88 19.94 9.46
N LEU A 116 -8.04 18.90 9.65
CA LEU A 116 -8.40 17.73 10.46
C LEU A 116 -8.48 18.06 11.95
N TYR A 117 -7.73 19.05 12.43
CA TYR A 117 -7.73 19.48 13.83
C TYR A 117 -8.93 20.39 14.15
N ASN A 118 -9.12 21.43 13.32
CA ASN A 118 -10.16 22.44 13.52
C ASN A 118 -11.53 21.96 13.02
N GLY A 119 -11.56 21.06 12.03
CA GLY A 119 -12.78 20.57 11.39
C GLY A 119 -13.65 21.67 10.80
N ASN A 120 -14.92 21.32 10.56
CA ASN A 120 -15.95 22.24 10.03
C ASN A 120 -15.58 22.86 8.66
N ARG A 121 -14.79 22.15 7.87
CA ARG A 121 -14.43 22.54 6.51
C ARG A 121 -15.22 21.72 5.51
N SER A 122 -15.86 22.41 4.56
CA SER A 122 -16.52 21.79 3.41
C SER A 122 -15.62 21.98 2.19
N ILE A 123 -15.17 20.88 1.59
CA ILE A 123 -14.31 20.90 0.41
C ILE A 123 -15.17 20.48 -0.80
N PRO A 124 -15.54 21.41 -1.70
CA PRO A 124 -16.23 21.05 -2.93
C PRO A 124 -15.28 20.23 -3.81
N THR A 125 -15.68 19.01 -4.12
CA THR A 125 -14.85 18.05 -4.86
C THR A 125 -15.56 17.68 -6.16
N GLU A 126 -14.96 18.05 -7.28
CA GLU A 126 -15.46 17.73 -8.61
C GLU A 126 -15.02 16.33 -9.08
N TYR A 127 -15.93 15.62 -9.75
CA TYR A 127 -15.67 14.32 -10.36
C TYR A 127 -16.57 14.10 -11.58
N ASN A 128 -16.16 13.17 -12.44
CA ASN A 128 -16.99 12.75 -13.57
C ASN A 128 -17.76 11.49 -13.17
N ARG A 129 -19.06 11.49 -13.47
CA ARG A 129 -19.89 10.28 -13.39
C ARG A 129 -20.66 10.08 -14.68
N THR A 130 -20.85 8.82 -15.05
CA THR A 130 -21.79 8.46 -16.09
C THR A 130 -23.21 8.64 -15.57
N GLN A 131 -24.06 9.35 -16.31
CA GLN A 131 -25.48 9.49 -16.01
C GLN A 131 -26.33 9.31 -17.26
N MET A 132 -27.63 9.06 -17.10
CA MET A 132 -28.56 9.03 -18.23
C MET A 132 -28.52 10.35 -18.99
N CYS A 133 -28.58 10.25 -20.33
CA CYS A 133 -28.70 11.41 -21.20
C CYS A 133 -30.01 12.13 -20.89
N GLY A 134 -29.94 13.36 -20.39
CA GLY A 134 -31.12 14.16 -20.05
C GLY A 134 -31.95 14.58 -21.27
N THR A 135 -31.33 14.66 -22.45
CA THR A 135 -32.03 15.09 -23.67
C THR A 135 -32.93 14.01 -24.26
N CYS A 136 -32.60 12.74 -24.06
CA CYS A 136 -33.44 11.61 -24.48
C CYS A 136 -33.99 10.76 -23.33
N ASP A 137 -33.77 11.17 -22.08
CA ASP A 137 -34.11 10.41 -20.86
C ASP A 137 -33.64 8.95 -20.89
N GLY A 138 -32.42 8.72 -21.40
CA GLY A 138 -31.86 7.36 -21.54
C GLY A 138 -32.48 6.51 -22.64
N ARG A 139 -33.32 7.05 -23.54
CA ARG A 139 -33.87 6.30 -24.68
C ARG A 139 -32.84 6.08 -25.80
N GLY A 140 -31.92 7.03 -25.99
CA GLY A 140 -30.90 7.01 -27.04
C GLY A 140 -31.36 7.60 -28.38
N GLY A 141 -32.64 7.97 -28.50
CA GLY A 141 -33.22 8.56 -29.70
C GLY A 141 -34.47 9.37 -29.39
N MET A 142 -35.09 9.92 -30.42
CA MET A 142 -36.37 10.64 -30.31
C MET A 142 -37.48 9.73 -29.74
N SER A 143 -38.45 10.33 -29.05
CA SER A 143 -39.59 9.61 -28.49
C SER A 143 -40.34 8.83 -29.58
N GLY A 144 -40.44 7.51 -29.42
CA GLY A 144 -41.14 6.63 -30.37
C GLY A 144 -40.28 6.09 -31.52
N ALA A 145 -39.02 6.52 -31.63
CA ALA A 145 -38.10 6.06 -32.67
C ALA A 145 -37.33 4.76 -32.32
N THR A 146 -37.74 4.07 -31.26
CA THR A 146 -37.09 2.84 -30.79
C THR A 146 -37.88 1.60 -31.22
N GLU A 147 -37.27 0.75 -32.04
CA GLU A 147 -37.83 -0.54 -32.42
C GLU A 147 -37.14 -1.68 -31.66
N VAL A 148 -37.90 -2.67 -31.19
CA VAL A 148 -37.31 -3.86 -30.54
C VAL A 148 -36.50 -4.64 -31.58
N CYS A 149 -35.24 -4.95 -31.24
CA CYS A 149 -34.35 -5.69 -32.13
C CYS A 149 -34.92 -7.10 -32.37
N ARG A 150 -35.30 -7.38 -33.62
CA ARG A 150 -35.89 -8.68 -34.02
C ARG A 150 -34.89 -9.84 -33.90
N THR A 151 -33.60 -9.55 -34.08
CA THR A 151 -32.52 -10.56 -34.04
C THR A 151 -32.30 -11.16 -32.65
N CYS A 152 -32.50 -10.37 -31.59
CA CYS A 152 -32.34 -10.81 -30.20
C CYS A 152 -33.61 -10.68 -29.36
N GLU A 153 -34.74 -10.32 -29.98
CA GLU A 153 -36.04 -10.09 -29.31
C GLU A 153 -35.93 -9.17 -28.08
N GLY A 154 -35.15 -8.09 -28.19
CA GLY A 154 -34.94 -7.17 -27.07
C GLY A 154 -33.92 -7.61 -26.01
N ARG A 155 -33.35 -8.81 -26.12
CA ARG A 155 -32.42 -9.34 -25.09
C ARG A 155 -31.02 -8.74 -25.16
N GLY A 156 -30.61 -8.20 -26.31
CA GLY A 156 -29.27 -7.64 -26.53
C GLY A 156 -28.17 -8.68 -26.78
N TRP A 157 -28.44 -9.97 -26.62
CA TRP A 157 -27.49 -11.06 -26.86
C TRP A 157 -28.16 -12.25 -27.54
N GLN A 158 -27.36 -13.10 -28.16
CA GLN A 158 -27.79 -14.34 -28.80
C GLN A 158 -26.97 -15.51 -28.24
N VAL A 159 -27.61 -16.67 -28.11
CA VAL A 159 -26.91 -17.93 -27.77
C VAL A 159 -26.31 -18.50 -29.04
N VAL A 160 -25.00 -18.68 -29.06
CA VAL A 160 -24.28 -19.31 -30.17
C VAL A 160 -23.64 -20.59 -29.66
N LEU A 161 -23.74 -21.67 -30.43
CA LEU A 161 -23.03 -22.91 -30.15
C LEU A 161 -21.57 -22.74 -30.61
N GLN A 162 -20.63 -22.80 -29.67
CA GLN A 162 -19.20 -22.71 -29.94
C GLN A 162 -18.52 -24.00 -29.48
N PRO A 163 -17.66 -24.63 -30.29
CA PRO A 163 -16.88 -25.77 -29.85
C PRO A 163 -15.90 -25.33 -28.75
N ILE A 164 -16.03 -25.93 -27.57
CA ILE A 164 -15.17 -25.64 -26.41
C ILE A 164 -14.07 -26.71 -26.29
N ALA A 165 -14.31 -27.92 -26.81
CA ALA A 165 -13.34 -29.01 -26.87
C ALA A 165 -13.63 -29.95 -28.06
N MET A 166 -12.73 -30.92 -28.29
CA MET A 166 -12.98 -31.99 -29.28
C MET A 166 -14.31 -32.68 -28.98
N ASN A 167 -15.24 -32.59 -29.94
CA ASN A 167 -16.60 -33.13 -29.88
C ASN A 167 -17.55 -32.54 -28.82
N ILE A 168 -17.24 -31.38 -28.21
CA ILE A 168 -18.16 -30.73 -27.24
C ILE A 168 -18.53 -29.33 -27.72
N LEU A 169 -19.80 -29.16 -28.09
CA LEU A 169 -20.42 -27.86 -28.37
C LEU A 169 -20.96 -27.28 -27.07
N GLY A 170 -20.47 -26.09 -26.70
CA GLY A 170 -21.02 -25.33 -25.58
C GLY A 170 -21.87 -24.16 -26.07
N GLN A 171 -22.88 -23.78 -25.27
CA GLN A 171 -23.67 -22.59 -25.51
C GLN A 171 -22.95 -21.38 -24.91
N VAL A 172 -22.55 -20.42 -25.75
CA VAL A 172 -21.97 -19.15 -25.30
C VAL A 172 -22.90 -18.00 -25.65
N ARG A 173 -23.02 -17.03 -24.75
CA ARG A 173 -23.77 -15.79 -25.02
C ARG A 173 -22.85 -14.83 -25.78
N ARG A 174 -23.24 -14.43 -26.99
CA ARG A 174 -22.57 -13.38 -27.76
C ARG A 174 -23.45 -12.13 -27.83
N GLN A 175 -22.84 -10.96 -27.78
CA GLN A 175 -23.54 -9.69 -27.99
C GLN A 175 -24.21 -9.68 -29.38
N CYS A 176 -25.48 -9.26 -29.44
CA CYS A 176 -26.22 -9.20 -30.69
C CYS A 176 -25.58 -8.18 -31.62
N VAL A 177 -25.20 -8.61 -32.83
CA VAL A 177 -24.55 -7.75 -33.83
C VAL A 177 -25.49 -6.67 -34.37
N SER A 178 -26.79 -6.95 -34.48
CA SER A 178 -27.76 -6.04 -35.08
C SER A 178 -28.12 -4.83 -34.20
N CYS A 179 -28.06 -4.97 -32.87
CA CYS A 179 -28.34 -3.87 -31.93
C CYS A 179 -27.12 -3.48 -31.09
N SER A 180 -25.98 -4.12 -31.33
CA SER A 180 -24.75 -3.95 -30.55
C SER A 180 -25.00 -4.07 -29.04
N GLY A 181 -25.80 -5.04 -28.60
CA GLY A 181 -26.08 -5.23 -27.17
C GLY A 181 -27.26 -4.44 -26.60
N ARG A 182 -27.82 -3.47 -27.33
CA ARG A 182 -28.83 -2.54 -26.80
C ARG A 182 -30.23 -3.12 -26.68
N GLY A 183 -30.54 -4.19 -27.43
CA GLY A 183 -31.89 -4.76 -27.50
C GLY A 183 -32.89 -3.94 -28.34
N ILE A 184 -32.57 -2.69 -28.64
CA ILE A 184 -33.36 -1.81 -29.50
C ILE A 184 -32.55 -1.36 -30.73
N ILE A 185 -33.24 -1.02 -31.80
CA ILE A 185 -32.72 -0.41 -33.03
C ILE A 185 -33.33 0.98 -33.13
N ILE A 186 -32.49 1.97 -33.45
CA ILE A 186 -32.86 3.36 -33.65
C ILE A 186 -32.33 3.75 -35.03
N SER A 187 -33.15 4.42 -35.85
CA SER A 187 -32.74 4.90 -37.16
C SER A 187 -31.67 5.98 -37.01
N GLU A 188 -30.79 6.14 -38.01
CA GLU A 188 -29.68 7.11 -37.92
C GLU A 188 -30.17 8.56 -37.81
N SER A 189 -31.31 8.88 -38.43
CA SER A 189 -31.94 10.21 -38.33
C SER A 189 -32.54 10.51 -36.96
N ASP A 190 -32.91 9.47 -36.21
CA ASP A 190 -33.61 9.62 -34.93
C ASP A 190 -32.69 9.43 -33.72
N LEU A 191 -31.38 9.26 -33.95
CA LEU A 191 -30.39 9.19 -32.89
C LEU A 191 -30.36 10.50 -32.10
N CYS A 192 -30.25 10.39 -30.78
CA CYS A 192 -30.08 11.55 -29.93
C CYS A 192 -28.76 12.24 -30.26
N THR A 193 -28.79 13.54 -30.53
CA THR A 193 -27.61 14.33 -30.92
C THR A 193 -26.57 14.47 -29.82
N GLU A 194 -26.95 14.37 -28.55
CA GLU A 194 -25.99 14.46 -27.43
C GLU A 194 -25.28 13.13 -27.15
N CYS A 195 -26.03 12.02 -27.08
CA CYS A 195 -25.47 10.72 -26.70
C CYS A 195 -25.20 9.79 -27.89
N ASN A 196 -25.61 10.17 -29.11
CA ASN A 196 -25.48 9.36 -30.33
C ASN A 196 -25.98 7.92 -30.17
N GLY A 197 -27.07 7.73 -29.41
CA GLY A 197 -27.65 6.41 -29.16
C GLY A 197 -27.04 5.58 -28.04
N THR A 198 -26.07 6.11 -27.28
CA THR A 198 -25.47 5.40 -26.12
C THR A 198 -26.35 5.42 -24.87
N GLN A 199 -27.37 6.29 -24.80
CA GLN A 199 -28.30 6.46 -23.66
C GLN A 199 -27.68 7.07 -22.39
N ILE A 200 -26.37 7.00 -22.23
CA ILE A 200 -25.61 7.49 -21.08
C ILE A 200 -24.54 8.48 -21.53
N MET A 201 -24.17 9.41 -20.64
CA MET A 201 -23.14 10.42 -20.88
C MET A 201 -22.38 10.70 -19.59
N ASP A 202 -21.08 10.96 -19.73
CA ASP A 202 -20.27 11.44 -18.62
C ASP A 202 -20.53 12.92 -18.38
N ARG A 203 -20.87 13.28 -17.13
CA ARG A 203 -21.03 14.66 -16.70
C ARG A 203 -20.20 14.93 -15.46
N LYS A 204 -19.71 16.17 -15.37
CA LYS A 204 -19.09 16.71 -14.16
C LYS A 204 -20.16 16.88 -13.08
N HIS A 205 -19.82 16.45 -11.88
CA HIS A 205 -20.62 16.62 -10.68
C HIS A 205 -19.71 17.06 -9.54
N THR A 206 -20.29 17.71 -8.53
CA THR A 206 -19.57 18.18 -7.35
C THR A 206 -20.22 17.57 -6.11
N VAL A 207 -19.43 17.03 -5.19
CA VAL A 207 -19.89 16.69 -3.82
C VAL A 207 -19.25 17.66 -2.85
N GLU A 208 -19.98 18.04 -1.81
CA GLU A 208 -19.38 18.73 -0.67
C GLU A 208 -18.86 17.71 0.34
N VAL A 209 -17.54 17.68 0.51
CA VAL A 209 -16.87 16.79 1.46
C VAL A 209 -16.72 17.51 2.78
N HIS A 210 -17.48 17.11 3.78
CA HIS A 210 -17.39 17.67 5.13
C HIS A 210 -16.27 16.98 5.93
N VAL A 211 -15.30 17.77 6.34
CA VAL A 211 -14.19 17.34 7.19
C VAL A 211 -14.52 17.65 8.64
N GLU A 212 -14.74 16.58 9.42
CA GLU A 212 -14.97 16.64 10.86
C GLU A 212 -13.65 16.64 11.64
N LYS A 213 -13.71 17.15 12.87
CA LYS A 213 -12.58 17.14 13.80
C LYS A 213 -12.14 15.70 14.08
N GLY A 214 -10.85 15.47 13.97
CA GLY A 214 -10.22 14.19 14.31
C GLY A 214 -10.28 13.14 13.22
N MET A 215 -10.91 13.42 12.06
CA MET A 215 -10.92 12.48 10.94
C MET A 215 -9.50 12.01 10.59
N GLN A 216 -9.40 10.74 10.19
CA GLN A 216 -8.13 10.05 10.03
C GLN A 216 -7.68 10.01 8.56
N HIS A 217 -6.37 9.85 8.37
CA HIS A 217 -5.83 9.52 7.07
C HIS A 217 -6.45 8.22 6.53
N MET A 218 -6.77 8.18 5.24
CA MET A 218 -7.44 7.07 4.55
C MET A 218 -8.86 6.78 5.03
N GLN A 219 -9.48 7.69 5.79
CA GLN A 219 -10.88 7.57 6.14
C GLN A 219 -11.77 7.71 4.90
N LYS A 220 -12.76 6.83 4.81
CA LYS A 220 -13.73 6.78 3.70
C LYS A 220 -15.02 7.51 4.08
N ILE A 221 -15.50 8.35 3.18
CA ILE A 221 -16.80 9.01 3.25
C ILE A 221 -17.63 8.50 2.06
N MET A 222 -18.78 7.89 2.36
CA MET A 222 -19.65 7.27 1.37
C MET A 222 -20.76 8.23 0.97
N PHE A 223 -20.94 8.44 -0.33
CA PHE A 223 -22.06 9.16 -0.92
C PHE A 223 -22.90 8.18 -1.74
N HIS A 224 -24.00 7.72 -1.16
CA HIS A 224 -24.87 6.70 -1.77
C HIS A 224 -25.65 7.25 -2.96
N GLY A 225 -25.68 6.51 -4.06
CA GLY A 225 -26.42 6.88 -5.27
C GLY A 225 -25.86 8.08 -6.03
N GLU A 226 -24.69 8.58 -5.65
CA GLU A 226 -24.01 9.68 -6.34
C GLU A 226 -23.05 9.19 -7.44
N GLY A 227 -22.83 7.88 -7.56
CA GLY A 227 -21.86 7.29 -8.48
C GLY A 227 -22.37 7.16 -9.91
N ASN A 228 -21.74 6.27 -10.67
CA ASN A 228 -22.14 6.00 -12.06
C ASN A 228 -23.57 5.47 -12.13
N GLN A 229 -24.29 5.82 -13.19
CA GLN A 229 -25.61 5.31 -13.49
C GLN A 229 -25.55 4.39 -14.71
N ASN A 230 -26.19 3.23 -14.64
CA ASN A 230 -26.33 2.35 -15.79
C ASN A 230 -27.55 2.74 -16.67
N SER A 231 -27.65 2.15 -17.86
CA SER A 231 -28.80 2.37 -18.76
C SER A 231 -30.15 1.86 -18.20
N LYS A 232 -30.14 1.07 -17.12
CA LYS A 232 -31.34 0.63 -16.40
C LYS A 232 -31.78 1.61 -15.29
N GLY A 233 -31.01 2.68 -15.07
CA GLY A 233 -31.34 3.73 -14.10
C GLY A 233 -30.82 3.47 -12.68
N GLN A 234 -30.24 2.31 -12.41
CA GLN A 234 -29.57 2.02 -11.15
C GLN A 234 -28.34 2.92 -11.02
N LYS A 235 -28.07 3.42 -9.81
CA LYS A 235 -26.92 4.26 -9.49
C LYS A 235 -25.95 3.52 -8.57
N GLY A 236 -24.66 3.72 -8.78
CA GLY A 236 -23.60 3.31 -7.87
C GLY A 236 -23.29 4.39 -6.84
N ASP A 237 -22.24 4.16 -6.07
CA ASP A 237 -21.83 5.04 -4.97
C ASP A 237 -20.51 5.77 -5.31
N VAL A 238 -20.29 6.89 -4.62
CA VAL A 238 -19.01 7.59 -4.61
C VAL A 238 -18.36 7.42 -3.24
N ILE A 239 -17.09 7.01 -3.24
CA ILE A 239 -16.27 6.89 -2.05
C ILE A 239 -15.21 7.97 -2.10
N VAL A 240 -15.29 8.92 -1.17
CA VAL A 240 -14.25 9.92 -0.96
C VAL A 240 -13.27 9.40 0.08
N LEU A 241 -11.98 9.38 -0.28
CA LEU A 241 -10.87 8.96 0.55
C LEU A 241 -10.06 10.18 0.97
N LEU A 242 -9.99 10.45 2.27
CA LEU A 242 -9.23 11.57 2.79
C LEU A 242 -7.73 11.25 2.84
N ILE A 243 -6.92 12.07 2.18
CA ILE A 243 -5.46 11.97 2.17
C ILE A 243 -4.91 13.13 3.00
N GLN A 244 -4.25 12.81 4.12
CA GLN A 244 -3.65 13.82 4.96
C GLN A 244 -2.36 14.32 4.29
N ARG A 245 -2.24 15.64 4.13
CA ARG A 245 -1.01 16.27 3.66
C ARG A 245 0.06 16.24 4.76
N GLU A 246 1.31 16.10 4.36
CA GLU A 246 2.44 16.26 5.27
C GLU A 246 2.50 17.70 5.78
N HIS A 247 2.73 17.85 7.08
CA HIS A 247 2.85 19.16 7.72
C HIS A 247 4.33 19.42 8.06
N PRO A 248 4.85 20.64 7.87
CA PRO A 248 6.29 20.94 8.04
C PRO A 248 6.80 20.77 9.48
N VAL A 249 5.97 21.05 10.48
CA VAL A 249 6.34 20.98 11.91
C VAL A 249 5.82 19.72 12.62
N PHE A 250 4.53 19.41 12.47
CA PHE A 250 3.87 18.31 13.15
C PHE A 250 3.82 17.02 12.32
N GLU A 251 4.20 15.91 12.92
CA GLU A 251 3.92 14.55 12.45
C GLU A 251 2.78 13.96 13.27
N ARG A 252 1.68 13.55 12.63
CA ARG A 252 0.57 12.87 13.30
C ARG A 252 0.87 11.39 13.49
N ARG A 253 0.65 10.88 14.71
CA ARG A 253 0.72 9.45 15.06
C ARG A 253 -0.55 9.03 15.79
N GLY A 254 -1.52 8.51 15.03
CA GLY A 254 -2.84 8.24 15.59
C GLY A 254 -3.50 9.54 16.04
N ASP A 255 -3.81 9.64 17.33
CA ASP A 255 -4.36 10.85 17.93
C ASP A 255 -3.29 11.75 18.56
N ASP A 256 -2.03 11.30 18.58
CA ASP A 256 -0.90 12.08 19.08
C ASP A 256 -0.23 12.89 17.97
N LEU A 257 0.46 13.96 18.37
CA LEU A 257 1.30 14.78 17.51
C LEU A 257 2.75 14.70 17.95
N VAL A 258 3.67 14.81 17.00
CA VAL A 258 5.11 14.80 17.26
C VAL A 258 5.77 15.96 16.54
N ILE A 259 6.54 16.78 17.26
CA ILE A 259 7.50 17.71 16.67
C ILE A 259 8.88 17.09 16.80
N ARG A 260 9.52 16.88 15.66
CA ARG A 260 10.87 16.30 15.64
C ARG A 260 11.94 17.38 15.64
N LYS A 261 13.07 17.03 16.25
CA LYS A 261 14.34 17.77 16.14
C LYS A 261 14.19 19.26 16.48
N VAL A 262 13.55 19.57 17.60
CA VAL A 262 13.55 20.94 18.13
C VAL A 262 14.95 21.25 18.64
N GLU A 263 15.64 22.13 17.94
CA GLU A 263 17.00 22.52 18.25
C GLU A 263 17.04 23.47 19.44
N ILE A 264 17.84 23.12 20.44
CA ILE A 264 18.05 23.92 21.64
C ILE A 264 19.54 24.07 21.91
N SER A 265 19.94 25.24 22.41
CA SER A 265 21.34 25.45 22.81
C SER A 265 21.69 24.62 24.06
N LEU A 266 22.97 24.28 24.23
CA LEU A 266 23.46 23.64 25.46
C LEU A 266 23.10 24.44 26.73
N ALA A 267 23.11 25.78 26.64
CA ALA A 267 22.69 26.63 27.75
C ALA A 267 21.21 26.46 28.10
N GLN A 268 20.32 26.40 27.10
CA GLN A 268 18.89 26.13 27.31
C GLN A 268 18.65 24.71 27.85
N ALA A 269 19.41 23.73 27.36
CA ALA A 269 19.33 22.35 27.81
C ALA A 269 19.68 22.18 29.30
N LEU A 270 20.62 22.96 29.83
CA LEU A 270 21.08 22.91 31.23
C LEU A 270 20.34 23.89 32.15
N CYS A 271 20.10 25.10 31.69
CA CYS A 271 19.59 26.21 32.51
C CYS A 271 18.07 26.39 32.42
N GLY A 272 17.38 25.53 31.68
CA GLY A 272 15.94 25.64 31.39
C GLY A 272 15.67 26.40 30.10
N ILE A 273 14.53 26.11 29.50
CA ILE A 273 14.09 26.66 28.21
C ILE A 273 12.68 27.21 28.31
N GLU A 274 12.46 28.32 27.60
CA GLU A 274 11.15 28.80 27.22
C GLU A 274 11.07 28.70 25.69
N TYR A 275 10.14 27.89 25.19
CA TYR A 275 9.96 27.61 23.77
C TYR A 275 8.51 27.93 23.40
N VAL A 276 8.31 28.71 22.34
CA VAL A 276 6.97 29.09 21.85
C VAL A 276 6.81 28.60 20.43
N PHE A 277 5.69 27.94 20.15
CA PHE A 277 5.33 27.53 18.80
C PHE A 277 3.84 27.75 18.57
N LYS A 278 3.46 27.88 17.29
CA LYS A 278 2.07 27.95 16.86
C LYS A 278 1.50 26.55 16.71
N HIS A 279 0.36 26.31 17.35
CA HIS A 279 -0.37 25.05 17.20
C HIS A 279 -1.31 25.10 15.97
N LEU A 280 -2.02 24.00 15.71
CA LEU A 280 -2.86 23.81 14.52
C LEU A 280 -4.14 24.67 14.53
N ASP A 281 -4.48 25.26 15.67
CA ASP A 281 -5.58 26.20 15.89
C ASP A 281 -5.09 27.66 16.05
N ASP A 282 -3.88 27.95 15.57
CA ASP A 282 -3.20 29.25 15.64
C ASP A 282 -2.88 29.78 17.04
N ARG A 283 -3.18 29.02 18.11
CA ARG A 283 -2.78 29.38 19.48
C ARG A 283 -1.27 29.26 19.65
N ASP A 284 -0.70 30.20 20.40
CA ASP A 284 0.71 30.13 20.81
C ASP A 284 0.82 29.27 22.08
N ILE A 285 1.57 28.17 22.00
CA ILE A 285 1.86 27.30 23.15
C ILE A 285 3.23 27.64 23.70
N VAL A 286 3.28 27.98 24.99
CA VAL A 286 4.51 28.27 25.71
C VAL A 286 4.93 27.05 26.52
N VAL A 287 5.99 26.39 26.09
CA VAL A 287 6.60 25.25 26.77
C VAL A 287 7.70 25.76 27.68
N ARG A 288 7.66 25.37 28.95
CA ARG A 288 8.69 25.73 29.94
C ARG A 288 9.25 24.48 30.59
N ASN A 289 10.57 24.43 30.69
CA ASN A 289 11.26 23.46 31.54
C ASN A 289 11.87 24.15 32.76
N LYS A 290 11.80 23.51 33.93
CA LYS A 290 12.32 24.09 35.18
C LYS A 290 13.84 24.19 35.12
N LYS A 291 14.37 25.25 35.72
CA LYS A 291 15.83 25.44 35.87
C LYS A 291 16.40 24.30 36.72
N GLY A 292 17.40 23.61 36.19
CA GLY A 292 18.02 22.43 36.83
C GLY A 292 17.49 21.08 36.33
N GLU A 293 16.40 21.05 35.57
CA GLU A 293 15.98 19.83 34.85
C GLU A 293 16.69 19.78 33.50
N VAL A 294 17.71 18.93 33.40
CA VAL A 294 18.52 18.81 32.18
C VAL A 294 17.73 18.10 31.07
N ILE A 295 17.76 18.65 29.86
CA ILE A 295 17.27 18.02 28.63
C ILE A 295 18.48 17.45 27.87
N LYS A 296 18.48 16.15 27.60
CA LYS A 296 19.51 15.50 26.79
C LYS A 296 19.16 15.60 25.31
N SER A 297 20.17 15.50 24.45
CA SER A 297 19.93 15.35 23.01
C SER A 297 19.22 14.02 22.75
N GLY A 298 18.11 14.05 22.01
CA GLY A 298 17.22 12.91 21.79
C GLY A 298 16.16 12.70 22.86
N ASP A 299 16.12 13.51 23.93
CA ASP A 299 15.04 13.43 24.92
C ASP A 299 13.69 13.83 24.29
N VAL A 300 12.65 13.09 24.67
CA VAL A 300 11.27 13.36 24.26
C VAL A 300 10.47 13.84 25.48
N LYS A 301 9.79 14.98 25.37
CA LYS A 301 8.87 15.49 26.40
C LYS A 301 7.44 15.55 25.86
N GLY A 302 6.48 15.18 26.69
CA GLY A 302 5.06 15.17 26.34
C GLY A 302 4.30 16.36 26.93
N ILE A 303 3.37 16.92 26.16
CA ILE A 303 2.40 17.94 26.56
C ILE A 303 1.02 17.28 26.48
N VAL A 304 0.39 17.13 27.64
CA VAL A 304 -0.87 16.41 27.77
C VAL A 304 -2.02 17.22 27.15
N GLY A 305 -2.83 16.58 26.31
CA GLY A 305 -4.04 17.19 25.74
C GLY A 305 -3.82 18.19 24.59
N GLU A 306 -2.60 18.30 24.05
CA GLU A 306 -2.29 19.14 22.88
C GLU A 306 -2.01 18.31 21.60
N GLY A 307 -2.49 17.05 21.57
CA GLY A 307 -2.50 16.22 20.35
C GLY A 307 -3.73 16.48 19.46
N MET A 308 -4.01 15.57 18.53
CA MET A 308 -5.19 15.62 17.67
C MET A 308 -6.47 15.35 18.47
N PRO A 309 -7.61 15.97 18.11
CA PRO A 309 -8.91 15.58 18.64
C PRO A 309 -9.28 14.17 18.19
N ILE A 310 -9.94 13.41 19.07
CA ILE A 310 -10.41 12.06 18.76
C ILE A 310 -11.68 12.16 17.90
N HIS A 311 -11.72 11.46 16.77
CA HIS A 311 -12.91 11.45 15.90
C HIS A 311 -14.15 11.00 16.69
N LYS A 312 -15.28 11.69 16.52
CA LYS A 312 -16.55 11.55 17.27
C LYS A 312 -16.53 11.99 18.73
N ASN A 313 -15.36 12.07 19.37
CA ASN A 313 -15.18 12.58 20.73
C ASN A 313 -14.23 13.80 20.75
N PRO A 314 -14.61 14.93 20.14
CA PRO A 314 -13.71 16.06 19.89
C PRO A 314 -13.29 16.83 21.16
N PHE A 315 -13.91 16.55 22.31
CA PHE A 315 -13.52 17.12 23.61
C PHE A 315 -12.29 16.44 24.20
N GLU A 316 -11.99 15.21 23.76
CA GLU A 316 -10.78 14.50 24.13
C GLU A 316 -9.75 14.66 23.00
N LYS A 317 -8.51 14.91 23.41
CA LYS A 317 -7.36 15.06 22.52
C LYS A 317 -6.27 14.10 22.95
N GLY A 318 -5.46 13.66 21.99
CA GLY A 318 -4.20 12.99 22.29
C GLY A 318 -3.18 13.95 22.89
N ASN A 319 -1.92 13.53 22.89
CA ASN A 319 -0.80 14.28 23.43
C ASN A 319 0.13 14.79 22.33
N LEU A 320 0.90 15.82 22.66
CA LEU A 320 1.96 16.32 21.80
C LEU A 320 3.32 15.93 22.37
N TYR A 321 4.17 15.33 21.56
CA TYR A 321 5.53 14.95 21.92
C TYR A 321 6.54 15.83 21.19
N ILE A 322 7.55 16.30 21.91
CA ILE A 322 8.61 17.14 21.36
C ILE A 322 9.94 16.41 21.57
N GLU A 323 10.62 16.10 20.48
CA GLU A 323 11.98 15.54 20.46
C GLU A 323 12.99 16.68 20.37
N PHE A 324 13.89 16.78 21.35
CA PHE A 324 14.89 17.85 21.42
C PHE A 324 16.25 17.40 20.88
N VAL A 325 16.94 18.30 20.16
CA VAL A 325 18.32 18.10 19.72
C VAL A 325 19.16 19.23 20.29
N VAL A 326 20.19 18.88 21.06
CA VAL A 326 21.06 19.87 21.70
C VAL A 326 22.16 20.28 20.72
N GLN A 327 22.16 21.56 20.35
CA GLN A 327 23.21 22.18 19.56
C GLN A 327 24.36 22.60 20.48
N PHE A 328 25.51 21.98 20.26
CA PHE A 328 26.75 22.32 20.94
C PHE A 328 27.37 23.59 20.34
N PRO A 329 28.05 24.42 21.14
CA PRO A 329 28.76 25.57 20.62
C PRO A 329 29.90 25.14 19.68
N THR A 330 30.31 26.05 18.79
CA THR A 330 31.42 25.81 17.86
C THR A 330 32.75 25.65 18.58
N ASN A 331 33.74 25.05 17.90
CA ASN A 331 35.11 24.97 18.43
C ASN A 331 35.63 26.36 18.82
N ASN A 332 36.40 26.42 19.91
CA ASN A 332 36.98 27.66 20.48
C ASN A 332 35.94 28.71 20.94
N PHE A 333 34.73 28.31 21.34
CA PHE A 333 33.69 29.25 21.80
C PHE A 333 34.01 30.01 23.10
N ALA A 334 34.98 29.53 23.89
CA ALA A 334 35.27 30.06 25.23
C ALA A 334 36.78 30.20 25.48
N SER A 335 37.15 31.19 26.31
CA SER A 335 38.53 31.41 26.75
C SER A 335 38.98 30.35 27.76
N LYS A 336 40.31 30.22 27.96
CA LYS A 336 40.87 29.27 28.95
C LYS A 336 40.30 29.48 30.36
N GLU A 337 40.09 30.72 30.78
CA GLU A 337 39.49 31.05 32.08
C GLU A 337 38.01 30.64 32.17
N GLN A 338 37.25 30.80 31.08
CA GLN A 338 35.85 30.38 31.00
C GLN A 338 35.73 28.85 31.00
N MET A 339 36.66 28.14 30.37
CA MET A 339 36.72 26.68 30.38
C MET A 339 36.99 26.13 31.79
N GLN A 340 37.90 26.76 32.56
CA GLN A 340 38.12 26.38 33.97
C GLN A 340 36.87 26.57 34.83
N LYS A 341 36.09 27.64 34.60
CA LYS A 341 34.81 27.85 35.28
C LYS A 341 33.74 26.83 34.87
N LEU A 342 33.75 26.36 33.62
CA LEU A 342 32.86 25.28 33.18
C LEU A 342 33.23 23.94 33.85
N GLU A 343 34.53 23.65 33.96
CA GLU A 343 35.01 22.43 34.62
C GLU A 343 34.64 22.36 36.10
N SER A 344 34.59 23.49 36.81
CA SER A 344 34.18 23.50 38.21
C SER A 344 32.68 23.27 38.42
N LEU A 345 31.86 23.45 37.39
CA LEU A 345 30.41 23.26 37.42
C LEU A 345 29.97 21.86 36.94
N LEU A 346 30.82 21.19 36.16
CA LEU A 346 30.55 19.86 35.59
C LEU A 346 31.19 18.75 36.45
N PRO A 347 30.79 17.47 36.26
CA PRO A 347 31.45 16.35 36.93
C PRO A 347 32.95 16.35 36.66
N ALA A 348 33.75 16.07 37.71
CA ALA A 348 35.19 16.05 37.59
C ALA A 348 35.66 15.07 36.51
N ARG A 349 36.67 15.48 35.74
CA ARG A 349 37.31 14.61 34.74
C ARG A 349 37.80 13.34 35.43
N THR A 350 37.54 12.19 34.82
CA THR A 350 38.18 10.95 35.25
C THR A 350 39.69 11.12 35.10
N PRO A 351 40.48 10.91 36.17
CA PRO A 351 41.92 11.09 36.10
C PRO A 351 42.49 10.08 35.11
N PHE A 352 43.14 10.59 34.07
CA PHE A 352 43.87 9.76 33.13
C PHE A 352 45.22 9.41 33.75
N VAL A 353 45.50 8.12 33.84
CA VAL A 353 46.83 7.61 34.19
C VAL A 353 47.42 7.02 32.93
N MET A 354 48.53 7.59 32.46
CA MET A 354 49.23 7.08 31.27
C MET A 354 49.77 5.67 31.58
N PRO A 355 49.40 4.64 30.80
CA PRO A 355 49.95 3.30 30.97
C PRO A 355 51.47 3.33 30.76
N ILE A 356 52.20 2.54 31.54
CA ILE A 356 53.66 2.44 31.45
C ILE A 356 53.99 1.07 30.87
N GLY A 357 54.62 1.02 29.69
CA GLY A 357 55.03 -0.21 29.02
C GLY A 357 55.53 0.04 27.59
N GLU A 358 56.23 -0.94 27.02
CA GLU A 358 56.74 -0.89 25.64
C GLU A 358 55.64 -0.96 24.56
N GLN A 359 54.40 -1.26 24.95
CA GLN A 359 53.24 -1.43 24.05
C GLN A 359 52.21 -0.29 24.21
N VAL A 360 52.68 0.95 24.40
CA VAL A 360 51.82 2.14 24.51
C VAL A 360 52.16 3.09 23.37
N GLU A 361 51.17 3.39 22.53
CA GLU A 361 51.28 4.33 21.41
C GLU A 361 50.25 5.45 21.60
N GLU A 362 50.70 6.70 21.45
CA GLU A 362 49.84 7.88 21.47
C GLU A 362 49.36 8.16 20.05
N VAL A 363 48.05 8.25 19.85
CA VAL A 363 47.44 8.48 18.55
C VAL A 363 46.45 9.64 18.63
N ASP A 364 46.47 10.49 17.62
CA ASP A 364 45.53 11.59 17.49
C ASP A 364 44.23 11.11 16.83
N MET A 365 43.09 11.58 17.33
CA MET A 365 41.81 11.40 16.63
C MET A 365 41.74 12.37 15.44
N ILE A 366 41.40 11.85 14.27
CA ILE A 366 41.07 12.64 13.09
C ILE A 366 39.56 12.55 12.83
N ASP A 367 39.00 13.61 12.25
CA ASP A 367 37.62 13.59 11.81
C ASP A 367 37.45 12.53 10.72
N LEU A 368 36.40 11.70 10.84
CA LEU A 368 36.10 10.69 9.84
C LEU A 368 35.47 11.36 8.62
N GLU A 369 36.22 11.45 7.52
CA GLU A 369 35.63 11.77 6.22
C GLU A 369 34.84 10.56 5.70
N PRO A 370 33.53 10.69 5.43
CA PRO A 370 32.76 9.59 4.87
C PRO A 370 33.35 9.21 3.50
N ARG A 371 33.87 8.00 3.36
CA ARG A 371 34.34 7.50 2.06
C ARG A 371 33.15 7.52 1.11
N SER A 372 33.22 8.35 0.08
CA SER A 372 32.26 8.32 -1.03
C SER A 372 32.27 6.90 -1.61
N SER A 373 31.09 6.32 -1.76
CA SER A 373 30.84 4.97 -2.25
C SER A 373 31.17 4.76 -3.74
N SER A 374 32.18 5.46 -4.26
CA SER A 374 32.64 5.38 -5.66
C SER A 374 33.85 4.46 -5.86
N ASP A 375 34.57 4.06 -4.81
CA ASP A 375 35.85 3.33 -4.96
C ASP A 375 35.74 1.81 -4.73
N SER A 376 34.56 1.22 -4.90
CA SER A 376 34.38 -0.24 -4.90
C SER A 376 34.47 -0.83 -6.31
N TYR A 377 35.61 -0.65 -6.98
CA TYR A 377 36.07 -1.54 -8.06
C TYR A 377 37.60 -1.50 -8.13
N GLY A 378 38.24 -2.30 -7.28
CA GLY A 378 39.69 -2.50 -7.25
C GLY A 378 40.01 -3.83 -6.60
N GLY A 379 39.54 -4.92 -7.22
CA GLY A 379 39.72 -6.28 -6.74
C GLY A 379 41.19 -6.68 -6.66
N GLY A 380 41.63 -6.95 -5.43
CA GLY A 380 42.36 -8.16 -5.03
C GLY A 380 43.70 -8.44 -5.70
N SER A 381 44.78 -8.01 -5.06
CA SER A 381 46.08 -8.69 -5.14
C SER A 381 46.64 -8.92 -3.73
N SER A 382 46.47 -10.15 -3.25
CA SER A 382 47.19 -10.78 -2.13
C SER A 382 46.79 -12.25 -2.21
N GLY A 383 47.64 -13.24 -2.27
CA GLY A 383 49.03 -13.36 -1.85
C GLY A 383 49.17 -14.82 -1.42
N ASN A 384 50.08 -15.55 -2.05
CA ASN A 384 50.38 -16.97 -1.84
C ASN A 384 50.49 -17.37 -0.36
N TYR A 385 50.00 -18.57 0.00
CA TYR A 385 50.79 -19.56 0.75
C TYR A 385 50.11 -20.95 0.93
N TYR A 386 50.88 -22.00 0.56
CA TYR A 386 50.73 -23.47 0.75
C TYR A 386 49.51 -24.14 0.04
N ASP A 387 49.61 -25.25 -0.69
CA ASP A 387 50.34 -26.49 -0.42
C ASP A 387 50.49 -27.35 -1.71
N ALA A 388 51.31 -28.39 -1.59
CA ALA A 388 52.08 -29.17 -2.55
C ALA A 388 51.39 -29.94 -3.70
N ASP A 389 52.20 -30.08 -4.78
CA ASP A 389 52.47 -31.25 -5.63
C ASP A 389 51.32 -32.18 -6.07
N TYR A 390 51.09 -32.25 -7.39
CA TYR A 390 51.16 -33.48 -8.20
C TYR A 390 51.08 -33.14 -9.70
N ASP A 391 51.91 -33.84 -10.48
CA ASP A 391 52.06 -33.88 -11.94
C ASP A 391 50.76 -33.81 -12.78
N ASP A 392 50.80 -33.16 -13.95
CA ASP A 392 50.76 -33.86 -15.25
C ASP A 392 50.93 -32.89 -16.44
N ASP A 393 51.63 -33.40 -17.45
CA ASP A 393 52.07 -32.76 -18.68
C ASP A 393 50.94 -32.22 -19.57
N SER A 394 51.20 -31.12 -20.32
CA SER A 394 51.05 -31.07 -21.79
C SER A 394 51.13 -29.65 -22.40
N HIS A 395 52.26 -29.41 -23.07
CA HIS A 395 52.42 -28.95 -24.46
C HIS A 395 51.76 -27.67 -25.04
N HIS A 396 52.62 -26.99 -25.83
CA HIS A 396 52.42 -25.97 -26.88
C HIS A 396 52.40 -24.51 -26.39
N GLY A 397 53.22 -23.59 -26.88
CA GLY A 397 54.04 -23.53 -28.09
C GLY A 397 53.91 -22.14 -28.72
N HIS A 398 55.03 -21.55 -29.13
CA HIS A 398 55.23 -20.36 -29.98
C HIS A 398 55.39 -18.96 -29.31
N GLY A 399 56.64 -18.45 -29.38
CA GLY A 399 57.02 -17.02 -29.19
C GLY A 399 56.82 -16.19 -30.47
N PRO A 400 57.68 -15.19 -30.81
CA PRO A 400 58.74 -14.53 -30.03
C PRO A 400 58.79 -12.97 -30.17
N SER A 401 59.71 -12.38 -29.40
CA SER A 401 60.56 -11.20 -29.72
C SER A 401 59.97 -9.78 -29.69
N VAL A 402 60.71 -8.67 -29.50
CA VAL A 402 61.91 -8.22 -28.75
C VAL A 402 62.02 -6.70 -29.08
N GLN A 403 62.29 -5.89 -28.05
CA GLN A 403 63.00 -4.57 -27.96
C GLN A 403 62.90 -3.49 -29.06
N CYS A 404 62.83 -2.24 -28.58
CA CYS A 404 63.79 -1.12 -28.78
C CYS A 404 63.06 0.22 -28.49
N GLN A 405 63.65 1.35 -28.11
CA GLN A 405 64.93 1.74 -27.51
C GLN A 405 64.69 3.20 -27.04
N THR A 406 65.39 3.61 -26.00
CA THR A 406 65.50 4.98 -25.48
C THR A 406 65.98 5.99 -26.51
N GLN A 407 65.44 7.21 -26.45
CA GLN A 407 66.25 8.40 -26.20
C GLN A 407 65.44 9.45 -25.45
#